data_AF-A0A1B7TDV5-F1
#
_entry.id   AF-A0A1B7TDV5-F1
#
_cell.length_a   1.000
_cell.length_b   1.000
_cell.length_c   1.000
_cell.angle_alpha   90.00
_cell.angle_beta   90.00
_cell.angle_gamma   90.00
#
_symmetry.space_group_name_H-M   'P 1'
#
loop_
_entity.id
_entity.type
_entity.pdbx_description
1 polymer ?
#
loop_
_entity_poly.entity_id
_entity_poly.type
_entity_poly.pdbx_seq_one_letter_code
_entity_poly.pdbx_strand_id
1 'polypeptide(L)'
;MSCLSKIFASDIILNTVRIIEFAVSVIILGMIGYTDSTFNHEKTNFGVAVGAISTFYLLFLFLSIFAINKYIVSANVAFWENGIMLLWFCAFIVLAKEWGSGSCSSESSNARKCRTAQASIAFSGVNFLLFLWTAVCFNVSILAYIMKKGTKKTDIFKTNDTIGGEYSKFHGCTFSLDPYSKSEVQKDLEVGPVSADEDVHSSESAPSNGEEPKENEPVV
;
A
#
# COMPACT_ATOMS: atom_id res chain seq x y z
N MET A 1 -2.68 -12.64 16.10
CA MET A 1 -2.64 -12.05 14.73
C MET A 1 -1.28 -12.13 14.03
N SER A 2 -0.16 -12.31 14.74
CA SER A 2 1.20 -12.23 14.18
C SER A 2 1.58 -13.33 13.18
N CYS A 3 0.89 -14.48 13.19
CA CYS A 3 1.18 -15.58 12.26
C CYS A 3 0.46 -15.40 10.91
N LEU A 4 -0.79 -14.90 10.91
CA LEU A 4 -1.49 -14.56 9.68
C LEU A 4 -0.69 -13.53 8.90
N SER A 5 -0.27 -12.44 9.54
CA SER A 5 0.45 -11.37 8.85
C SER A 5 1.73 -11.83 8.15
N LYS A 6 2.39 -12.92 8.60
CA LYS A 6 3.59 -13.45 7.95
C LYS A 6 3.29 -14.21 6.66
N ILE A 7 2.16 -14.92 6.60
CA ILE A 7 1.72 -15.62 5.39
C ILE A 7 1.22 -14.60 4.35
N PHE A 8 0.52 -13.56 4.81
CA PHE A 8 0.05 -12.46 3.96
C PHE A 8 1.17 -11.50 3.53
N ALA A 9 2.29 -11.44 4.26
CA ALA A 9 3.42 -10.56 3.97
C ALA A 9 4.54 -11.22 3.15
N SER A 10 4.29 -12.40 2.54
CA SER A 10 5.22 -12.86 1.51
C SER A 10 5.05 -11.97 0.28
N ASP A 11 5.96 -11.00 0.18
CA ASP A 11 6.18 -10.09 -0.95
C ASP A 11 6.00 -10.79 -2.33
N ILE A 12 6.48 -12.02 -2.46
CA ILE A 12 6.39 -12.85 -3.67
C ILE A 12 4.93 -13.21 -4.01
N ILE A 13 4.14 -13.58 -3.01
CA ILE A 13 2.74 -13.98 -3.20
C ILE A 13 1.94 -12.79 -3.68
N LEU A 14 2.12 -11.61 -3.07
CA LEU A 14 1.36 -10.42 -3.45
C LEU A 14 1.67 -9.99 -4.89
N ASN A 15 2.95 -10.00 -5.28
CA ASN A 15 3.33 -9.69 -6.67
C ASN A 15 2.76 -10.71 -7.66
N THR A 16 2.76 -11.99 -7.29
CA THR A 16 2.17 -13.05 -8.12
C THR A 16 0.67 -12.82 -8.30
N VAL A 17 -0.05 -12.47 -7.22
CA VAL A 17 -1.48 -12.15 -7.29
C VAL A 17 -1.73 -10.96 -8.22
N ARG A 18 -0.91 -9.91 -8.17
CA ARG A 18 -1.04 -8.75 -9.09
C ARG A 18 -0.82 -9.10 -10.56
N ILE A 19 0.12 -9.99 -10.87
CA ILE A 19 0.32 -10.48 -12.24
C ILE A 19 -0.91 -11.27 -12.71
N ILE A 20 -1.49 -12.09 -11.82
CA ILE A 20 -2.71 -12.84 -12.10
C ILE A 20 -3.91 -11.89 -12.30
N GLU A 21 -4.08 -10.88 -11.44
CA GLU A 21 -5.12 -9.83 -11.59
C GLU A 21 -5.01 -9.13 -12.95
N PHE A 22 -3.79 -8.80 -13.38
CA PHE A 22 -3.54 -8.18 -14.68
C PHE A 22 -3.93 -9.13 -15.82
N ALA A 23 -3.45 -10.37 -15.80
CA ALA A 23 -3.74 -11.36 -16.83
C ALA A 23 -5.25 -11.65 -16.93
N VAL A 24 -5.91 -11.85 -15.79
CA VAL A 24 -7.36 -12.12 -15.72
C VAL A 24 -8.15 -10.91 -16.21
N SER A 25 -7.77 -9.69 -15.84
CA SER A 25 -8.44 -8.47 -16.32
C SER A 25 -8.35 -8.33 -17.85
N VAL A 26 -7.17 -8.56 -18.45
CA VAL A 26 -6.99 -8.53 -19.92
C VAL A 26 -7.83 -9.62 -20.60
N ILE A 27 -7.86 -10.83 -20.04
CA ILE A 27 -8.66 -11.94 -20.60
C ILE A 27 -10.15 -11.59 -20.55
N ILE A 28 -10.65 -11.05 -19.44
CA ILE A 28 -12.05 -10.62 -19.31
C ILE A 28 -12.38 -9.50 -20.30
N LEU A 29 -11.51 -8.50 -20.41
CA LEU A 29 -11.67 -7.41 -21.38
C LEU A 29 -11.79 -7.96 -22.82
N GLY A 30 -10.92 -8.90 -23.19
CA GLY A 30 -10.96 -9.57 -24.49
C GLY A 30 -12.23 -10.40 -24.70
N MET A 31 -12.69 -11.15 -23.69
CA MET A 31 -13.92 -11.94 -23.77
C MET A 31 -15.16 -11.06 -23.92
N ILE A 32 -15.28 -10.01 -23.10
CA ILE A 32 -16.43 -9.10 -23.14
C ILE A 32 -16.43 -8.35 -24.48
N GLY A 33 -15.28 -7.83 -24.93
CA GLY A 33 -15.17 -7.15 -26.23
C GLY A 33 -15.51 -8.07 -27.41
N TYR A 34 -15.08 -9.34 -27.36
CA TYR A 34 -15.45 -10.33 -28.37
C TYR A 34 -16.97 -10.55 -28.42
N THR A 35 -17.63 -10.66 -27.27
CA THR A 35 -19.10 -10.84 -27.21
C THR A 35 -19.88 -9.59 -27.62
N ASP A 36 -19.36 -8.41 -27.28
CA ASP A 36 -20.02 -7.12 -27.54
C ASP A 36 -20.21 -6.84 -29.03
N SER A 37 -19.19 -7.17 -29.84
CA SER A 37 -19.18 -7.01 -31.31
C SER A 37 -20.38 -7.64 -32.04
N THR A 38 -21.13 -8.50 -31.37
CA THR A 38 -22.24 -9.27 -31.95
C THR A 38 -23.60 -8.86 -31.44
N PHE A 39 -23.68 -8.44 -30.18
CA PHE A 39 -24.97 -8.26 -29.51
C PHE A 39 -25.37 -6.79 -29.30
N ASN A 40 -24.46 -5.83 -29.55
CA ASN A 40 -24.73 -4.37 -29.46
C ASN A 40 -25.61 -4.01 -28.25
N HIS A 41 -25.33 -4.60 -27.09
CA HIS A 41 -26.09 -4.33 -25.88
C HIS A 41 -25.40 -3.17 -25.14
N GLU A 42 -26.11 -2.07 -24.93
CA GLU A 42 -25.54 -0.89 -24.24
C GLU A 42 -24.98 -1.20 -22.84
N LYS A 43 -25.44 -2.29 -22.22
CA LYS A 43 -25.04 -2.72 -20.87
C LYS A 43 -23.68 -3.42 -20.81
N THR A 44 -23.21 -4.04 -21.89
CA THR A 44 -21.90 -4.71 -21.93
C THR A 44 -20.74 -3.71 -21.90
N ASN A 45 -21.00 -2.46 -22.31
CA ASN A 45 -20.06 -1.34 -22.24
C ASN A 45 -19.49 -1.11 -20.84
N PHE A 46 -20.28 -1.34 -19.79
CA PHE A 46 -19.82 -1.18 -18.41
C PHE A 46 -18.69 -2.17 -18.07
N GLY A 47 -18.84 -3.44 -18.45
CA GLY A 47 -17.82 -4.47 -18.22
C GLY A 47 -16.53 -4.18 -19.00
N VAL A 48 -16.64 -3.70 -20.24
CA VAL A 48 -15.50 -3.27 -21.05
C VAL A 48 -14.77 -2.09 -20.39
N ALA A 49 -15.51 -1.09 -19.91
CA ALA A 49 -14.92 0.07 -19.24
C ALA A 49 -14.18 -0.31 -17.96
N VAL A 50 -14.76 -1.16 -17.11
CA VAL A 50 -14.11 -1.65 -15.87
C VAL A 50 -12.86 -2.47 -16.18
N GLY A 51 -12.91 -3.34 -17.19
CA GLY A 51 -11.73 -4.06 -17.69
C GLY A 51 -10.63 -3.10 -18.15
N ALA A 52 -10.96 -2.13 -18.99
CA ALA A 52 -10.00 -1.14 -19.48
C ALA A 52 -9.37 -0.32 -18.33
N ILE A 53 -10.19 0.27 -17.45
CA ILE A 53 -9.71 1.08 -16.31
C ILE A 53 -8.78 0.25 -15.43
N SER A 54 -9.14 -0.99 -15.10
CA SER A 54 -8.30 -1.85 -14.25
C SER A 54 -7.00 -2.28 -14.92
N THR A 55 -7.00 -2.59 -16.23
CA THR A 55 -5.75 -2.87 -16.96
C THR A 55 -4.80 -1.66 -16.99
N PHE A 56 -5.33 -0.46 -17.24
CA PHE A 56 -4.53 0.77 -17.21
C PHE A 56 -4.00 1.06 -15.81
N TYR A 57 -4.83 0.90 -14.77
CA TYR A 57 -4.40 1.05 -13.38
C TYR A 57 -3.27 0.10 -13.02
N LEU A 58 -3.39 -1.20 -13.31
CA LEU A 58 -2.37 -2.19 -12.98
C LEU A 58 -1.06 -1.92 -13.73
N LEU A 59 -1.14 -1.52 -15.00
CA LEU A 59 0.03 -1.12 -15.78
C LEU A 59 0.69 0.13 -15.19
N PHE A 60 -0.10 1.16 -14.87
CA PHE A 60 0.39 2.38 -14.24
C PHE A 60 1.02 2.10 -12.88
N LEU A 61 0.42 1.23 -12.07
CA LEU A 61 0.94 0.82 -10.79
C LEU A 61 2.27 0.07 -10.94
N PHE A 62 2.38 -0.84 -11.91
CA PHE A 62 3.63 -1.54 -12.21
C PHE A 62 4.75 -0.58 -12.62
N LEU A 63 4.46 0.37 -13.52
CA LEU A 63 5.39 1.42 -13.92
C LEU A 63 5.75 2.36 -12.75
N SER A 64 4.79 2.72 -11.91
CA SER A 64 5.00 3.63 -10.79
C SER A 64 5.89 3.02 -9.71
N ILE A 65 5.69 1.72 -9.40
CA ILE A 65 6.56 0.99 -8.47
C ILE A 65 7.99 0.95 -8.99
N PHE A 66 8.17 0.75 -10.31
CA PHE A 66 9.49 0.70 -10.91
C PHE A 66 10.17 2.08 -11.01
N ALA A 67 9.44 3.12 -11.40
CA ALA A 67 10.01 4.43 -11.74
C ALA A 67 10.07 5.42 -10.55
N ILE A 68 9.06 5.43 -9.69
CA ILE A 68 8.82 6.50 -8.71
C ILE A 68 8.38 5.99 -7.33
N ASN A 69 8.91 4.86 -6.87
CA ASN A 69 8.62 4.26 -5.55
C ASN A 69 8.62 5.29 -4.40
N LYS A 70 9.49 6.31 -4.50
CA LYS A 70 9.66 7.39 -3.54
C LYS A 70 8.43 8.31 -3.37
N TYR A 71 7.63 8.49 -4.43
CA TYR A 71 6.51 9.43 -4.47
C TYR A 71 5.14 8.78 -4.26
N ILE A 72 5.09 7.46 -4.05
CA ILE A 72 3.82 6.74 -3.90
C ILE A 72 3.25 7.00 -2.51
N VAL A 73 2.11 7.71 -2.47
CA VAL A 73 1.30 7.88 -1.27
C VAL A 73 0.45 6.62 -1.08
N SER A 74 0.69 5.88 0.00
CA SER A 74 0.01 4.62 0.31
C SER A 74 -1.52 4.77 0.38
N ALA A 75 -2.02 5.89 0.90
CA ALA A 75 -3.45 6.21 0.93
C ALA A 75 -4.09 6.24 -0.47
N ASN A 76 -3.37 6.79 -1.46
CA ASN A 76 -3.87 6.88 -2.83
C ASN A 76 -3.98 5.48 -3.46
N VAL A 77 -2.97 4.62 -3.24
CA VAL A 77 -3.03 3.22 -3.70
C VAL A 77 -4.22 2.50 -3.06
N ALA A 78 -4.42 2.62 -1.74
CA ALA A 78 -5.56 2.03 -1.06
C ALA A 78 -6.89 2.49 -1.66
N PHE A 79 -7.04 3.79 -1.90
CA PHE A 79 -8.26 4.35 -2.48
C PHE A 79 -8.59 3.73 -3.84
N TRP A 80 -7.59 3.63 -4.74
CA TRP A 80 -7.78 3.03 -6.06
C TRP A 80 -8.04 1.53 -6.01
N GLU A 81 -7.36 0.78 -5.14
CA GLU A 81 -7.59 -0.67 -4.95
C GLU A 81 -9.04 -0.95 -4.52
N ASN A 82 -9.54 -0.22 -3.51
CA ASN A 82 -10.91 -0.38 -3.03
C ASN A 82 -11.93 0.06 -4.10
N GLY A 83 -11.63 1.11 -4.87
CA GLY A 83 -12.47 1.58 -5.97
C GLY A 83 -12.61 0.53 -7.07
N ILE A 84 -11.50 -0.05 -7.52
CA ILE A 84 -11.49 -1.08 -8.57
C ILE A 84 -12.14 -2.38 -8.09
N MET A 85 -11.91 -2.77 -6.83
CA MET A 85 -12.61 -3.89 -6.20
C MET A 85 -14.14 -3.71 -6.26
N LEU A 86 -14.64 -2.51 -5.92
CA LEU A 86 -16.08 -2.21 -5.99
C LEU A 86 -16.60 -2.21 -7.42
N LEU A 87 -15.83 -1.67 -8.38
CA LEU A 87 -16.19 -1.70 -9.79
C LEU A 87 -16.30 -3.14 -10.32
N TRP A 88 -15.39 -4.03 -9.94
CA TRP A 88 -15.45 -5.44 -10.31
C TRP A 88 -16.63 -6.17 -9.67
N PHE A 89 -16.98 -5.84 -8.43
CA PHE A 89 -18.20 -6.34 -7.80
C PHE A 89 -19.46 -5.94 -8.58
N CYS A 90 -19.57 -4.65 -8.96
CA CYS A 90 -20.66 -4.17 -9.79
C CYS A 90 -20.68 -4.84 -11.16
N ALA A 91 -19.52 -5.00 -11.81
CA ALA A 91 -19.40 -5.63 -13.12
C ALA A 91 -19.87 -7.08 -13.07
N PHE A 92 -19.47 -7.81 -12.04
CA PHE A 92 -19.91 -9.19 -11.80
C PHE A 92 -21.44 -9.28 -11.68
N ILE A 93 -22.08 -8.42 -10.89
CA ILE A 93 -23.55 -8.41 -10.74
C ILE A 93 -24.25 -8.10 -12.06
N VAL A 94 -23.79 -7.08 -12.79
CA VAL A 94 -24.38 -6.67 -14.06
C VAL A 94 -24.26 -7.81 -15.10
N LEU A 95 -23.09 -8.44 -15.20
CA LEU A 95 -22.86 -9.56 -16.12
C LEU A 95 -23.68 -10.79 -15.73
N ALA A 96 -23.76 -11.12 -14.43
CA ALA A 96 -24.55 -12.24 -13.93
C ALA A 96 -26.05 -12.06 -14.22
N LYS A 97 -26.57 -10.83 -14.10
CA LYS A 97 -27.97 -10.53 -14.42
C LYS A 97 -28.29 -10.70 -15.90
N GLU A 98 -27.39 -10.28 -16.78
CA GLU A 98 -27.65 -10.30 -18.23
C GLU A 98 -27.48 -11.70 -18.83
N TRP A 99 -26.46 -12.45 -18.39
CA TRP A 99 -26.06 -13.72 -19.01
C TRP A 99 -26.35 -14.95 -18.15
N GLY A 100 -26.77 -14.78 -16.90
CA GLY A 100 -26.99 -15.89 -15.96
C GLY A 100 -28.31 -16.66 -16.16
N SER A 101 -29.31 -16.05 -16.80
CA SER A 101 -30.62 -16.68 -17.03
C SER A 101 -30.77 -17.32 -18.42
N GLY A 102 -29.85 -17.06 -19.34
CA GLY A 102 -29.93 -17.53 -20.72
C GLY A 102 -29.38 -18.94 -20.90
N SER A 103 -30.19 -19.86 -21.45
CA SER A 103 -29.74 -21.16 -21.93
C SER A 103 -29.14 -21.03 -23.34
N CYS A 104 -27.83 -21.25 -23.49
CA CYS A 104 -27.17 -21.22 -24.79
C CYS A 104 -27.53 -22.49 -25.61
N SER A 105 -28.42 -22.38 -26.60
CA SER A 105 -28.76 -23.49 -27.51
C SER A 105 -27.58 -23.91 -28.39
N SER A 106 -27.33 -25.22 -28.51
CA SER A 106 -26.14 -25.84 -29.11
C SER A 106 -25.94 -25.62 -30.62
N GLU A 107 -27.01 -25.29 -31.35
CA GLU A 107 -27.01 -25.37 -32.83
C GLU A 107 -26.74 -24.04 -33.54
N SER A 108 -26.56 -22.94 -32.82
CA SER A 108 -26.35 -21.62 -33.43
C SER A 108 -24.89 -21.16 -33.36
N SER A 109 -24.44 -20.37 -34.33
CA SER A 109 -23.16 -19.64 -34.29
C SER A 109 -23.02 -18.74 -33.06
N ASN A 110 -24.15 -18.37 -32.43
CA ASN A 110 -24.24 -17.61 -31.19
C ASN A 110 -23.96 -18.44 -29.93
N ALA A 111 -24.02 -19.78 -30.01
CA ALA A 111 -23.77 -20.67 -28.89
C ALA A 111 -22.38 -20.49 -28.28
N ARG A 112 -21.35 -20.34 -29.14
CA ARG A 112 -19.97 -20.12 -28.70
C ARG A 112 -19.84 -18.80 -27.93
N LYS A 113 -20.41 -17.72 -28.46
CA LYS A 113 -20.36 -16.38 -27.85
C LYS A 113 -21.09 -16.33 -26.52
N CYS A 114 -22.26 -16.98 -26.44
CA CYS A 114 -23.02 -17.12 -25.19
C CYS A 114 -22.22 -17.87 -24.11
N ARG A 115 -21.55 -18.98 -24.46
CA ARG A 115 -20.64 -19.68 -23.53
C ARG A 115 -19.44 -18.83 -23.10
N THR A 116 -18.87 -18.05 -24.02
CA THR A 116 -17.80 -17.09 -23.70
C THR A 116 -18.28 -16.00 -22.73
N ALA A 117 -19.50 -15.50 -22.90
CA ALA A 117 -20.10 -14.54 -21.98
C ALA A 117 -20.34 -15.15 -20.58
N GLN A 118 -20.80 -16.41 -20.51
CA GLN A 118 -20.94 -17.11 -19.23
C GLN A 118 -19.59 -17.34 -18.55
N ALA A 119 -18.55 -17.68 -19.32
CA ALA A 119 -17.19 -17.78 -18.80
C ALA A 119 -16.69 -16.44 -18.26
N SER A 120 -16.98 -15.32 -18.95
CA SER A 120 -16.55 -13.99 -18.50
C SER A 120 -17.19 -13.58 -17.16
N ILE A 121 -18.41 -14.03 -16.86
CA ILE A 121 -19.02 -13.86 -15.51
C ILE A 121 -18.17 -14.56 -14.45
N ALA A 122 -17.81 -15.82 -14.67
CA ALA A 122 -17.04 -16.60 -13.70
C ALA A 122 -15.66 -15.97 -13.46
N PHE A 123 -14.97 -15.58 -14.54
CA PHE A 123 -13.68 -14.89 -14.44
C PHE A 123 -13.82 -13.51 -13.77
N SER A 124 -14.89 -12.77 -14.02
CA SER A 124 -15.18 -11.50 -13.33
C SER A 124 -15.34 -11.68 -11.83
N GLY A 125 -16.03 -12.74 -11.39
CA GLY A 125 -16.13 -13.10 -9.97
C GLY A 125 -14.79 -13.47 -9.36
N VAL A 126 -13.96 -14.26 -10.07
CA VAL A 126 -12.59 -14.57 -9.62
C VAL A 126 -11.76 -13.30 -9.49
N ASN A 127 -11.84 -12.39 -10.46
CA ASN A 127 -11.09 -11.14 -10.43
C ASN A 127 -11.51 -10.24 -9.28
N PHE A 128 -12.82 -10.18 -8.97
CA PHE A 128 -13.32 -9.50 -7.78
C PHE A 128 -12.70 -10.08 -6.50
N LEU A 129 -12.63 -11.41 -6.37
CA LEU A 129 -12.02 -12.05 -5.19
C LEU A 129 -10.52 -11.76 -5.08
N LEU A 130 -9.79 -11.70 -6.20
CA LEU A 130 -8.38 -11.31 -6.20
C LEU A 130 -8.20 -9.87 -5.70
N PHE A 131 -8.95 -8.91 -6.25
CA PHE A 131 -8.92 -7.52 -5.81
C PHE A 131 -9.39 -7.34 -4.36
N LEU A 132 -10.38 -8.13 -3.91
CA LEU A 132 -10.81 -8.13 -2.52
C LEU A 132 -9.68 -8.60 -1.60
N TRP A 133 -9.00 -9.68 -1.98
CA TRP A 133 -7.87 -10.21 -1.23
C TRP A 133 -6.73 -9.20 -1.14
N THR A 134 -6.30 -8.61 -2.26
CA THR A 134 -5.22 -7.61 -2.29
C THR A 134 -5.59 -6.34 -1.55
N ALA A 135 -6.81 -5.84 -1.69
CA ALA A 135 -7.30 -4.69 -0.93
C ALA A 135 -7.30 -4.97 0.58
N VAL A 136 -7.79 -6.12 1.04
CA VAL A 136 -7.76 -6.49 2.47
C VAL A 136 -6.32 -6.58 2.97
N CYS A 137 -5.42 -7.25 2.25
CA CYS A 137 -4.01 -7.36 2.62
C CYS A 137 -3.34 -6.00 2.75
N PHE A 138 -3.61 -5.10 1.79
CA PHE A 138 -3.05 -3.75 1.78
C PHE A 138 -3.58 -2.90 2.94
N ASN A 139 -4.89 -2.88 3.14
CA ASN A 139 -5.53 -2.15 4.24
C ASN A 139 -5.04 -2.66 5.62
N VAL A 140 -4.93 -3.98 5.81
CA VAL A 140 -4.41 -4.57 7.06
C VAL A 140 -2.95 -4.17 7.29
N SER A 141 -2.13 -4.14 6.24
CA SER A 141 -0.71 -3.74 6.35
C SER A 141 -0.56 -2.27 6.75
N ILE A 142 -1.36 -1.38 6.15
CA ILE A 142 -1.40 0.05 6.52
C ILE A 142 -1.89 0.23 7.95
N LEU A 143 -3.00 -0.43 8.33
CA LEU A 143 -3.55 -0.33 9.68
C LEU A 143 -2.59 -0.85 10.74
N ALA A 144 -1.94 -1.99 10.48
CA ALA A 144 -0.93 -2.55 11.37
C ALA A 144 0.27 -1.61 11.55
N TYR A 145 0.69 -0.91 10.50
CA TYR A 145 1.73 0.09 10.57
C TYR A 145 1.32 1.30 11.44
N ILE A 146 0.11 1.83 11.24
CA ILE A 146 -0.42 2.96 12.01
C ILE A 146 -0.54 2.61 13.50
N MET A 147 -1.08 1.43 13.81
CA MET A 147 -1.26 0.98 15.20
C MET A 147 0.07 0.83 15.94
N LYS A 148 1.13 0.39 15.26
CA LYS A 148 2.46 0.19 15.88
C LYS A 148 3.19 1.50 16.19
N LYS A 149 3.03 2.54 15.36
CA LYS A 149 3.76 3.81 15.56
C LYS A 149 3.05 4.80 16.48
N GLY A 150 1.78 4.55 16.86
CA GLY A 150 1.00 5.50 17.67
C GLY A 150 0.85 6.87 17.02
N THR A 151 1.05 6.95 15.69
CA THR A 151 1.09 8.20 14.92
C THR A 151 -0.30 8.80 14.74
N LYS A 152 -0.36 10.12 14.56
CA LYS A 152 -1.63 10.83 14.35
C LYS A 152 -2.21 10.42 12.99
N LYS A 153 -3.53 10.34 12.87
CA LYS A 153 -4.25 9.94 11.63
C LYS A 153 -3.83 10.74 10.38
N THR A 154 -3.27 11.93 10.55
CA THR A 154 -2.77 12.80 9.48
C THR A 154 -1.49 12.29 8.82
N ASP A 155 -0.73 11.40 9.46
CA ASP A 155 0.55 10.91 8.94
C ASP A 155 0.38 9.92 7.77
N ILE A 156 -0.84 9.47 7.49
CA ILE A 156 -1.18 8.57 6.37
C ILE A 156 -1.05 9.29 5.01
N PHE A 157 -1.14 10.62 5.01
CA PHE A 157 -1.04 11.45 3.80
C PHE A 157 0.37 11.99 3.55
N LYS A 158 1.33 11.70 4.43
CA LYS A 158 2.71 12.16 4.26
C LYS A 158 3.47 11.23 3.30
N THR A 159 4.29 11.83 2.44
CA THR A 159 5.17 11.12 1.51
C THR A 159 6.28 10.39 2.25
N ASN A 160 6.79 9.33 1.62
CA ASN A 160 7.77 8.40 2.20
C ASN A 160 9.06 9.10 2.68
N ASP A 161 9.47 10.16 1.97
CA ASP A 161 10.61 11.01 2.35
C ASP A 161 10.51 11.62 3.73
N THR A 162 9.29 11.98 4.13
CA THR A 162 9.07 12.65 5.42
C THR A 162 9.10 11.67 6.58
N ILE A 163 9.02 10.36 6.30
CA ILE A 163 8.87 9.29 7.30
C ILE A 163 10.19 8.51 7.48
N GLY A 164 11.18 8.71 6.60
CA GLY A 164 12.47 8.01 6.65
C GLY A 164 12.35 6.50 6.41
N GLY A 165 11.27 6.03 5.78
CA GLY A 165 11.05 4.62 5.46
C GLY A 165 11.31 4.34 3.99
N GLU A 166 12.16 3.35 3.69
CA GLU A 166 12.30 2.81 2.35
C GLU A 166 11.26 1.71 2.09
N TYR A 167 10.57 1.80 0.96
CA TYR A 167 9.69 0.74 0.48
C TYR A 167 10.50 -0.28 -0.30
N SER A 168 10.20 -1.55 -0.10
CA SER A 168 10.71 -2.62 -0.96
C SER A 168 10.35 -2.34 -2.42
N LYS A 169 11.36 -2.14 -3.27
CA LYS A 169 11.27 -1.68 -4.67
C LYS A 169 10.41 -2.57 -5.59
N PHE A 170 10.10 -3.78 -5.15
CA PHE A 170 9.36 -4.73 -5.96
C PHE A 170 7.85 -4.76 -5.69
N HIS A 171 7.37 -4.25 -4.55
CA HIS A 171 6.01 -4.59 -4.09
C HIS A 171 5.22 -3.41 -3.49
N GLY A 172 5.90 -2.36 -3.02
CA GLY A 172 5.24 -1.15 -2.49
C GLY A 172 4.37 -1.35 -1.24
N CYS A 173 4.38 -2.53 -0.60
CA CYS A 173 3.49 -2.85 0.53
C CYS A 173 4.22 -3.05 1.87
N THR A 174 5.50 -3.39 1.84
CA THR A 174 6.29 -3.63 3.06
C THR A 174 7.08 -2.39 3.42
N PHE A 175 6.66 -1.74 4.51
CA PHE A 175 7.46 -0.73 5.21
C PHE A 175 8.49 -1.43 6.08
N SER A 176 9.73 -1.51 5.62
CA SER A 176 10.84 -1.78 6.52
C SER A 176 11.12 -0.51 7.29
N LEU A 177 10.79 -0.52 8.58
CA LEU A 177 11.38 0.43 9.50
C LEU A 177 12.83 0.01 9.65
N ASP A 178 13.73 0.76 9.03
CA ASP A 178 15.14 0.58 9.28
C ASP A 178 15.36 0.78 10.79
N PRO A 179 15.84 -0.23 11.54
CA PRO A 179 16.09 -0.09 12.98
C PRO A 179 17.26 0.86 13.28
N TYR A 180 17.81 1.53 12.26
CA TYR A 180 19.07 2.27 12.28
C TYR A 180 18.92 3.79 12.38
N SER A 181 17.78 4.31 12.86
CA SER A 181 17.73 5.64 13.50
C SER A 181 18.23 5.54 14.96
N LYS A 182 19.46 5.05 15.13
CA LYS A 182 20.14 4.90 16.43
C LYS A 182 21.47 5.66 16.43
N SER A 183 21.57 6.78 15.72
CA SER A 183 22.82 7.52 15.53
C SER A 183 22.88 8.93 16.13
N GLU A 184 21.92 9.37 16.97
CA GLU A 184 21.99 10.75 17.50
C GLU A 184 21.87 10.95 19.03
N VAL A 185 21.88 9.90 19.86
CA VAL A 185 21.90 10.10 21.33
C VAL A 185 22.86 9.14 22.05
N GLN A 186 24.10 9.05 21.56
CA GLN A 186 25.19 8.46 22.36
C GLN A 186 26.56 9.00 21.93
N LYS A 187 26.73 10.32 21.85
CA LYS A 187 28.04 10.97 21.66
C LYS A 187 28.38 12.07 22.68
N ASP A 188 27.59 12.23 23.73
CA ASP A 188 27.89 13.18 24.83
C ASP A 188 28.22 12.49 26.17
N LEU A 189 28.55 11.19 26.15
CA LEU A 189 28.97 10.45 27.34
C LEU A 189 30.34 9.76 27.15
N GLU A 190 31.29 10.42 26.48
CA GLU A 190 32.70 10.19 26.81
C GLU A 190 33.04 11.05 28.03
N VAL A 191 32.77 10.45 29.20
CA VAL A 191 33.41 10.85 30.46
C VAL A 191 34.92 10.73 30.21
N GLY A 192 35.61 11.87 30.24
CA GLY A 192 37.06 11.92 30.11
C GLY A 192 37.73 11.00 31.14
N PRO A 193 38.90 10.43 30.82
CA PRO A 193 39.67 9.70 31.82
C PRO A 193 40.05 10.68 32.95
N VAL A 194 39.46 10.45 34.12
CA VAL A 194 39.96 10.98 35.39
C VAL A 194 41.33 10.34 35.60
N SER A 195 42.37 11.11 35.30
CA SER A 195 43.74 10.84 35.74
C SER A 195 43.74 10.82 37.28
N ALA A 196 43.98 9.63 37.82
CA ALA A 196 44.35 9.46 39.21
C ALA A 196 45.83 9.83 39.35
N ASP A 197 46.09 11.07 39.75
CA ASP A 197 47.37 11.46 40.34
C ASP A 197 47.15 11.66 41.85
N GLU A 198 47.73 10.75 42.62
CA GLU A 198 47.99 10.92 44.04
C GLU A 198 49.22 11.83 44.25
N ASP A 199 49.07 12.69 45.25
CA ASP A 199 50.09 13.19 46.18
C ASP A 199 50.81 14.54 45.99
N VAL A 200 50.41 15.44 46.91
CA VAL A 200 51.24 16.25 47.82
C VAL A 200 51.88 17.53 47.26
N HIS A 201 51.27 18.68 47.58
CA HIS A 201 51.93 19.65 48.48
C HIS A 201 50.97 20.72 49.04
N SER A 202 51.06 20.93 50.35
CA SER A 202 50.34 21.93 51.15
C SER A 202 51.00 23.32 51.08
N SER A 203 50.22 24.38 50.88
CA SER A 203 50.38 25.72 51.51
C SER A 203 49.12 26.53 51.21
N GLU A 204 48.23 26.79 52.18
CA GLU A 204 48.26 27.93 53.10
C GLU A 204 48.02 29.29 52.44
N SER A 205 46.77 29.79 52.52
CA SER A 205 46.38 31.08 53.13
C SER A 205 44.98 31.52 52.66
N ALA A 206 44.12 31.81 53.64
CA ALA A 206 42.88 32.58 53.51
C ALA A 206 43.20 34.09 53.61
N PRO A 207 42.23 35.04 53.74
CA PRO A 207 40.80 35.10 53.38
C PRO A 207 40.48 36.36 52.52
N SER A 208 39.20 36.66 52.24
CA SER A 208 38.59 38.02 52.35
C SER A 208 37.52 38.33 51.28
N ASN A 209 36.28 38.46 51.77
CA ASN A 209 35.27 39.50 51.52
C ASN A 209 34.65 39.77 50.13
N GLY A 210 33.35 40.06 50.21
CA GLY A 210 32.56 40.86 49.26
C GLY A 210 31.85 40.02 48.23
N GLU A 211 30.61 40.27 47.82
CA GLU A 211 29.67 41.35 48.09
C GLU A 211 28.31 40.90 47.53
N GLU A 212 27.26 41.59 47.95
CA GLU A 212 25.84 41.25 47.77
C GLU A 212 25.28 41.74 46.39
N PRO A 213 23.96 41.90 46.17
CA PRO A 213 23.15 41.29 45.09
C PRO A 213 22.79 42.26 43.95
N LYS A 214 22.21 41.79 42.82
CA LYS A 214 21.25 42.58 41.97
C LYS A 214 20.29 41.70 41.15
N GLU A 215 19.06 41.60 41.64
CA GLU A 215 17.84 42.26 41.13
C GLU A 215 17.63 42.52 39.60
N ASN A 216 16.43 42.08 39.12
CA ASN A 216 15.55 42.53 38.01
C ASN A 216 16.10 42.51 36.56
N GLU A 217 15.34 42.22 35.49
CA GLU A 217 13.98 42.66 35.12
C GLU A 217 13.46 41.84 33.89
N PRO A 218 12.13 41.70 33.66
CA PRO A 218 11.56 41.14 32.43
C PRO A 218 11.34 42.20 31.34
N VAL A 219 11.50 41.83 30.07
CA VAL A 219 11.11 42.67 28.92
C VAL A 219 10.19 41.88 27.98
N VAL A 220 8.91 42.30 28.03
CA VAL A 220 7.83 42.29 27.02
C VAL A 220 7.41 40.96 26.39
#